data_AF-A0A7W8D2K5-F1
#
_entry.id   AF-A0A7W8D2K5-F1
#
_cell.length_a   1.000
_cell.length_b   1.000
_cell.length_c   1.000
_cell.angle_alpha   90.00
_cell.angle_beta   90.00
_cell.angle_gamma   90.00
#
_symmetry.space_group_name_H-M   'P 1'
#
loop_
_entity.id
_entity.type
_entity.pdbx_description
1 polymer ?
#
loop_
_entity_poly.entity_id
_entity_poly.type
_entity_poly.pdbx_seq_one_letter_code
_entity_poly.pdbx_strand_id
1 'polypeptide(L)'
;MKKLSLQEKQIFAGELEMILSSGLGIEEGLQIIAQELPSQALKETVQSMIETFAQEGTFYAAVLQTQAFDPYMEQMVRMGELSGHLDEVLKELVKYYQRQNDMQRQLKEAATYPFILLVMMFLIVGIMVFKVLPIFEDVLASTGAMPSVMRFGMLFGQISFVFLFIVLLLIVIFAIALMIKKSSFHFLMSFPLTRKLYKDLSLARLTYALSLFVSSGYPIEETIGLLGEFVDHPVLKKKIEAIHQDVKEGKSFGQALLDHQVYEGTYANMLAIGIHTGKQDSVLQSLGNLYEQEVEASTSRFLNIIEPTIIALLSIIVGVILLSIMLPLLGILSALG
;
A
#
# COMPACT_ATOMS: atom_id res chain seq x y z
N MET A 1 18.28 -9.71 11.36
CA MET A 1 18.60 -8.86 10.18
C MET A 1 17.38 -8.00 9.83
N LYS A 2 17.56 -6.93 9.06
CA LYS A 2 16.44 -6.07 8.60
C LYS A 2 15.74 -6.75 7.43
N LYS A 3 14.40 -6.80 7.42
CA LYS A 3 13.64 -7.32 6.27
C LYS A 3 13.93 -6.49 5.02
N LEU A 4 14.14 -7.16 3.88
CA LEU A 4 14.38 -6.49 2.61
C LEU A 4 13.12 -5.80 2.09
N SER A 5 13.31 -4.69 1.39
CA SER A 5 12.24 -4.03 0.63
C SER A 5 11.82 -4.88 -0.57
N LEU A 6 10.60 -4.65 -1.09
CA LEU A 6 10.13 -5.35 -2.29
C LEU A 6 11.05 -5.13 -3.50
N GLN A 7 11.64 -3.94 -3.63
CA GLN A 7 12.60 -3.62 -4.68
C GLN A 7 13.89 -4.41 -4.53
N GLU A 8 14.44 -4.51 -3.31
CA GLU A 8 15.64 -5.33 -3.07
C GLU A 8 15.38 -6.81 -3.33
N LYS A 9 14.20 -7.33 -2.97
CA LYS A 9 13.82 -8.72 -3.29
C LYS A 9 13.67 -8.97 -4.79
N GLN A 10 13.10 -8.01 -5.53
CA GLN A 10 13.00 -8.08 -6.98
C GLN A 10 14.38 -8.11 -7.64
N ILE A 11 15.29 -7.22 -7.22
CA ILE A 11 16.67 -7.16 -7.73
C ILE A 11 17.37 -8.49 -7.43
N PHE A 12 17.34 -8.94 -6.18
CA PHE A 12 17.96 -10.21 -5.80
C PHE A 12 17.45 -11.40 -6.63
N ALA A 13 16.13 -11.54 -6.78
CA ALA A 13 15.55 -12.61 -7.58
C ALA A 13 15.95 -12.51 -9.05
N GLY A 14 16.01 -11.30 -9.61
CA GLY A 14 16.35 -11.06 -11.01
C GLY A 14 17.80 -11.33 -11.34
N GLU A 15 18.73 -10.85 -10.51
CA GLU A 15 20.16 -11.14 -10.71
C GLU A 15 20.43 -12.64 -10.60
N LEU A 16 19.84 -13.31 -9.59
CA LEU A 16 20.03 -14.74 -9.42
C LEU A 16 19.37 -15.55 -10.54
N GLU A 17 18.19 -15.16 -11.02
CA GLU A 17 17.55 -15.79 -12.19
C GLU A 17 18.42 -15.68 -13.45
N MET A 18 19.00 -14.50 -13.71
CA MET A 18 19.86 -14.28 -14.87
C MET A 18 21.13 -15.13 -14.80
N ILE A 19 21.71 -15.26 -13.61
CA ILE A 19 22.92 -16.07 -13.40
C ILE A 19 22.61 -17.56 -13.57
N LEU A 20 21.55 -18.06 -12.92
CA LEU A 20 21.19 -19.49 -13.00
C LEU A 20 20.73 -19.88 -14.41
N SER A 21 19.96 -19.03 -15.10
CA SER A 21 19.55 -19.27 -16.48
C SER A 21 20.72 -19.25 -17.47
N SER A 22 21.85 -18.65 -17.09
CA SER A 22 23.11 -18.69 -17.85
C SER A 22 23.92 -19.97 -17.59
N GLY A 23 23.45 -20.87 -16.72
CA GLY A 23 24.08 -22.15 -16.41
C GLY A 23 25.13 -22.11 -15.30
N LEU A 24 25.27 -20.98 -14.59
CA LEU A 24 26.15 -20.85 -13.43
C LEU A 24 25.49 -21.45 -12.18
N GLY A 25 26.30 -21.87 -11.21
CA GLY A 25 25.82 -22.44 -9.95
C GLY A 25 25.28 -21.38 -8.97
N ILE A 26 24.47 -21.83 -8.00
CA ILE A 26 23.92 -20.95 -6.94
C ILE A 26 25.04 -20.26 -6.14
N GLU A 27 26.08 -21.01 -5.77
CA GLU A 27 27.21 -20.48 -5.00
C GLU A 27 27.94 -19.36 -5.74
N GLU A 28 28.26 -19.60 -7.02
CA GLU A 28 28.88 -18.60 -7.90
C GLU A 28 27.97 -17.38 -8.05
N GLY A 29 26.66 -17.59 -8.22
CA GLY A 29 25.72 -16.50 -8.36
C GLY A 29 25.59 -15.64 -7.11
N LEU A 30 25.54 -16.25 -5.92
CA LEU A 30 25.54 -15.50 -4.67
C LEU A 30 26.84 -14.68 -4.49
N GLN A 31 27.99 -15.22 -4.90
CA GLN A 31 29.26 -14.50 -4.85
C GLN A 31 29.30 -13.30 -5.80
N ILE A 32 28.78 -13.44 -7.03
CA ILE A 32 28.66 -12.33 -8.00
C ILE A 32 27.75 -11.24 -7.45
N ILE A 33 26.55 -11.63 -6.99
CA ILE A 33 25.56 -10.70 -6.41
C ILE A 33 26.15 -9.96 -5.19
N ALA A 34 26.90 -10.63 -4.32
CA ALA A 34 27.53 -9.98 -3.16
C ALA A 34 28.56 -8.90 -3.54
N GLN A 35 29.15 -8.97 -4.73
CA GLN A 35 30.15 -8.02 -5.22
C GLN A 35 29.53 -6.81 -5.92
N GLU A 36 28.41 -7.01 -6.64
CA GLU A 36 27.86 -6.01 -7.56
C GLU A 36 26.72 -5.16 -6.96
N LEU A 37 26.21 -5.48 -5.77
CA LEU A 37 25.05 -4.79 -5.22
C LEU A 37 25.37 -3.48 -4.47
N PRO A 38 24.60 -2.39 -4.71
CA PRO A 38 24.78 -1.11 -4.05
C PRO A 38 24.17 -1.02 -2.64
N SER A 39 23.21 -1.90 -2.28
CA SER A 39 22.55 -1.87 -0.97
C SER A 39 23.35 -2.66 0.07
N GLN A 40 23.78 -1.97 1.13
CA GLN A 40 24.49 -2.59 2.26
C GLN A 40 23.65 -3.69 2.94
N ALA A 41 22.34 -3.47 3.10
CA ALA A 41 21.46 -4.46 3.73
C ALA A 41 21.33 -5.73 2.88
N LEU A 42 21.25 -5.57 1.55
CA LEU A 42 21.18 -6.71 0.65
C LEU A 42 22.52 -7.46 0.59
N LYS A 43 23.63 -6.73 0.59
CA LYS A 43 24.98 -7.31 0.64
C LYS A 43 25.21 -8.16 1.90
N GLU A 44 24.86 -7.65 3.08
CA GLU A 44 24.93 -8.39 4.35
C GLU A 44 24.06 -9.64 4.33
N THR A 45 22.86 -9.53 3.74
CA THR A 45 21.93 -10.67 3.60
C THR A 45 22.55 -11.76 2.71
N VAL A 46 23.06 -11.40 1.54
CA VAL A 46 23.66 -12.36 0.58
C VAL A 46 24.93 -12.98 1.15
N GLN A 47 25.76 -12.23 1.88
CA GLN A 47 26.93 -12.79 2.57
C GLN A 47 26.55 -13.86 3.60
N SER A 48 25.52 -13.59 4.42
CA SER A 48 24.99 -14.60 5.35
C SER A 48 24.44 -15.83 4.62
N MET A 49 23.86 -15.65 3.43
CA MET A 49 23.39 -16.77 2.61
C MET A 49 24.54 -17.63 2.10
N ILE A 50 25.64 -17.04 1.66
CA ILE A 50 26.85 -17.77 1.22
C ILE A 50 27.39 -18.64 2.36
N GLU A 51 27.52 -18.06 3.56
CA GLU A 51 28.01 -18.80 4.74
C GLU A 51 27.10 -19.97 5.11
N THR A 52 25.78 -19.77 5.05
CA THR A 52 24.80 -20.81 5.37
C THR A 52 24.76 -21.89 4.29
N PHE A 53 24.82 -21.49 3.02
CA PHE A 53 24.84 -22.43 1.89
C PHE A 53 26.07 -23.34 1.95
N ALA A 54 27.23 -22.81 2.30
CA ALA A 54 28.46 -23.60 2.48
C ALA A 54 28.37 -24.62 3.63
N GLN A 55 27.53 -24.37 4.65
CA GLN A 55 27.36 -25.25 5.80
C GLN A 55 26.24 -26.28 5.60
N GLU A 56 25.08 -25.84 5.10
CA GLU A 56 23.88 -26.67 5.01
C GLU A 56 23.65 -27.29 3.63
N GLY A 57 24.36 -26.80 2.60
CA GLY A 57 24.32 -27.36 1.24
C GLY A 57 23.01 -27.12 0.47
N THR A 58 22.06 -26.37 1.04
CA THR A 58 20.79 -26.05 0.38
C THR A 58 20.55 -24.54 0.33
N PHE A 59 19.99 -24.09 -0.78
CA PHE A 59 19.65 -22.69 -1.00
C PHE A 59 18.45 -22.25 -0.17
N TYR A 60 17.47 -23.14 0.03
CA TYR A 60 16.34 -22.92 0.92
C TYR A 60 16.77 -22.61 2.35
N ALA A 61 17.72 -23.37 2.91
CA ALA A 61 18.27 -23.08 4.24
C ALA A 61 18.91 -21.69 4.30
N ALA A 62 19.70 -21.35 3.27
CA ALA A 62 20.34 -20.04 3.16
C ALA A 62 19.30 -18.91 3.15
N VAL A 63 18.20 -19.03 2.40
CA VAL A 63 17.10 -18.05 2.37
C VAL A 63 16.42 -17.96 3.75
N LEU A 64 16.08 -19.10 4.35
CA LEU A 64 15.33 -19.18 5.61
C LEU A 64 16.10 -18.58 6.79
N GLN A 65 17.41 -18.84 6.88
CA GLN A 65 18.29 -18.36 7.96
C GLN A 65 18.31 -16.83 8.07
N THR A 66 18.23 -16.12 6.94
CA THR A 66 18.31 -14.66 6.94
C THR A 66 17.10 -13.98 7.57
N GLN A 67 15.93 -14.64 7.54
CA GLN A 67 14.62 -14.05 7.87
C GLN A 67 14.33 -12.72 7.14
N ALA A 68 15.05 -12.45 6.04
CA ALA A 68 15.03 -11.19 5.32
C ALA A 68 13.95 -11.18 4.23
N PHE A 69 13.58 -12.38 3.77
CA PHE A 69 12.57 -12.63 2.74
C PHE A 69 11.17 -12.77 3.33
N ASP A 70 10.17 -12.96 2.47
CA ASP A 70 8.82 -13.27 2.93
C ASP A 70 8.52 -14.77 2.71
N PRO A 71 7.51 -15.29 3.41
CA PRO A 71 7.14 -16.71 3.35
C PRO A 71 6.88 -17.21 1.94
N TYR A 72 6.45 -16.34 1.01
CA TYR A 72 6.20 -16.74 -0.38
C TYR A 72 7.51 -17.11 -1.07
N MET A 73 8.51 -16.22 -1.00
CA MET A 73 9.82 -16.50 -1.59
C MET A 73 10.51 -17.69 -0.94
N GLU A 74 10.43 -17.84 0.38
CA GLU A 74 10.97 -19.01 1.09
C GLU A 74 10.40 -20.32 0.53
N GLN A 75 9.08 -20.41 0.36
CA GLN A 75 8.41 -21.63 -0.11
C GLN A 75 8.61 -21.87 -1.61
N MET A 76 8.60 -20.81 -2.40
CA MET A 76 8.91 -20.91 -3.83
C MET A 76 10.32 -21.43 -4.04
N VAL A 77 11.31 -20.88 -3.32
CA VAL A 77 12.70 -21.36 -3.38
C VAL A 77 12.79 -22.83 -2.99
N ARG A 78 12.13 -23.25 -1.90
CA ARG A 78 12.06 -24.67 -1.50
C ARG A 78 11.57 -25.56 -2.63
N MET A 79 10.49 -25.16 -3.29
CA MET A 79 9.91 -25.90 -4.42
C MET A 79 10.83 -25.93 -5.63
N GLY A 80 11.41 -24.79 -6.01
CA GLY A 80 12.33 -24.68 -7.14
C GLY A 80 13.57 -25.55 -6.94
N GLU A 81 14.09 -25.60 -5.72
CA GLU A 81 15.24 -26.43 -5.37
C GLU A 81 14.91 -27.93 -5.37
N LEU A 82 13.77 -28.33 -4.79
CA LEU A 82 13.34 -29.74 -4.79
C LEU A 82 12.99 -30.26 -6.18
N SER A 83 12.44 -29.40 -7.04
CA SER A 83 12.05 -29.74 -8.41
C SER A 83 13.18 -29.57 -9.42
N GLY A 84 14.27 -28.88 -9.07
CA GLY A 84 15.37 -28.55 -9.97
C GLY A 84 15.07 -27.43 -10.99
N HIS A 85 13.96 -26.70 -10.85
CA HIS A 85 13.52 -25.62 -11.74
C HIS A 85 13.59 -24.25 -11.03
N LEU A 86 14.70 -24.01 -10.31
CA LEU A 86 14.86 -22.81 -9.49
C LEU A 86 14.91 -21.52 -10.32
N ASP A 87 15.45 -21.58 -11.52
CA ASP A 87 15.49 -20.49 -12.49
C ASP A 87 14.07 -20.04 -12.89
N GLU A 88 13.19 -20.97 -13.24
CA GLU A 88 11.78 -20.66 -13.56
C GLU A 88 11.05 -20.05 -12.36
N VAL A 89 11.30 -20.58 -11.17
CA VAL A 89 10.73 -20.07 -9.93
C VAL A 89 11.18 -18.64 -9.64
N LEU A 90 12.48 -18.35 -9.78
CA LEU A 90 13.01 -17.00 -9.57
C LEU A 90 12.43 -16.01 -10.59
N LYS A 91 12.20 -16.45 -11.83
CA LYS A 91 11.55 -15.65 -12.87
C LYS A 91 10.12 -15.25 -12.48
N GLU A 92 9.34 -16.18 -11.91
CA GLU A 92 8.01 -15.87 -11.39
C GLU A 92 8.07 -14.97 -10.14
N LEU A 93 9.09 -15.13 -9.29
CA LEU A 93 9.33 -14.23 -8.16
C LEU A 93 9.65 -12.80 -8.62
N VAL A 94 10.42 -12.63 -9.70
CA VAL A 94 10.69 -11.30 -10.29
C VAL A 94 9.39 -10.64 -10.71
N LYS A 95 8.54 -11.33 -11.48
CA LYS A 95 7.23 -10.81 -11.90
C LYS A 95 6.35 -10.46 -10.71
N TYR A 96 6.35 -11.32 -9.68
CA TYR A 96 5.63 -11.08 -8.44
C TYR A 96 6.07 -9.80 -7.74
N TYR A 97 7.36 -9.63 -7.48
CA TYR A 97 7.85 -8.45 -6.78
C TYR A 97 7.76 -7.19 -7.62
N GLN A 98 7.93 -7.28 -8.94
CA GLN A 98 7.69 -6.17 -9.85
C GLN A 98 6.27 -5.65 -9.73
N ARG A 99 5.28 -6.54 -9.79
CA ARG A 99 3.86 -6.19 -9.67
C ARG A 99 3.53 -5.58 -8.31
N GLN A 100 4.08 -6.15 -7.22
CA GLN A 100 3.91 -5.58 -5.90
C GLN A 100 4.57 -4.19 -5.76
N ASN A 101 5.74 -3.98 -6.37
CA ASN A 101 6.41 -2.68 -6.41
C ASN A 101 5.61 -1.65 -7.21
N ASP A 102 5.08 -2.03 -8.37
CA ASP A 102 4.25 -1.16 -9.20
C ASP A 102 2.99 -0.72 -8.44
N MET A 103 2.31 -1.66 -7.80
CA MET A 103 1.14 -1.35 -6.96
C MET A 103 1.50 -0.45 -5.77
N GLN A 104 2.62 -0.70 -5.06
CA GLN A 104 3.06 0.19 -3.98
C GLN A 104 3.46 1.57 -4.48
N ARG A 105 4.10 1.66 -5.65
CA ARG A 105 4.48 2.92 -6.28
C ARG A 105 3.24 3.73 -6.64
N GLN A 106 2.26 3.13 -7.30
CA GLN A 106 0.98 3.76 -7.63
C GLN A 106 0.27 4.28 -6.36
N LEU A 107 0.19 3.48 -5.30
CA LEU A 107 -0.41 3.90 -4.02
C LEU A 107 0.35 5.07 -3.38
N LYS A 108 1.69 5.05 -3.43
CA LYS A 108 2.54 6.12 -2.90
C LYS A 108 2.39 7.41 -3.70
N GLU A 109 2.40 7.33 -5.01
CA GLU A 109 2.19 8.46 -5.92
C GLU A 109 0.82 9.08 -5.68
N ALA A 110 -0.23 8.25 -5.57
CA ALA A 110 -1.58 8.67 -5.23
C ALA A 110 -1.64 9.43 -3.88
N ALA A 111 -0.94 8.95 -2.85
CA ALA A 111 -0.94 9.61 -1.54
C ALA A 111 -0.07 10.88 -1.47
N THR A 112 0.99 10.96 -2.29
CA THR A 112 1.96 12.07 -2.24
C THR A 112 1.34 13.39 -2.68
N TYR A 113 0.50 13.37 -3.71
CA TYR A 113 -0.09 14.58 -4.27
C TYR A 113 -1.03 15.32 -3.28
N PRO A 114 -2.03 14.67 -2.64
CA PRO A 114 -2.85 15.30 -1.60
C PRO A 114 -2.03 15.84 -0.42
N PHE A 115 -0.95 15.16 -0.04
CA PHE A 115 -0.09 15.62 1.05
C PHE A 115 0.57 16.97 0.74
N ILE A 116 1.10 17.14 -0.47
CA ILE A 116 1.68 18.42 -0.90
C ILE A 116 0.63 19.54 -0.86
N LEU A 117 -0.59 19.28 -1.36
CA LEU A 117 -1.69 20.25 -1.33
C LEU A 117 -2.08 20.64 0.11
N LEU A 118 -2.15 19.67 1.02
CA LEU A 118 -2.46 19.94 2.44
C LEU A 118 -1.38 20.80 3.10
N VAL A 119 -0.10 20.51 2.84
CA VAL A 119 1.03 21.32 3.37
C VAL A 119 0.96 22.74 2.80
N MET A 120 0.72 22.89 1.50
CA MET A 120 0.55 24.19 0.86
C MET A 120 -0.64 24.97 1.44
N MET A 121 -1.79 24.32 1.61
CA MET A 121 -2.97 24.92 2.23
C MET A 121 -2.67 25.36 3.67
N PHE A 122 -1.99 24.52 4.45
CA PHE A 122 -1.59 24.84 5.82
C PHE A 122 -0.67 26.08 5.86
N LEU A 123 0.31 26.17 4.96
CA LEU A 123 1.20 27.33 4.84
C LEU A 123 0.44 28.60 4.44
N ILE A 124 -0.42 28.54 3.43
CA ILE A 124 -1.20 29.69 2.95
C ILE A 124 -2.12 30.21 4.07
N VAL A 125 -2.88 29.33 4.71
CA VAL A 125 -3.77 29.69 5.82
C VAL A 125 -2.96 30.22 7.00
N GLY A 126 -1.81 29.62 7.31
CA GLY A 126 -0.91 30.09 8.36
C GLY A 126 -0.40 31.51 8.11
N ILE A 127 0.07 31.81 6.90
CA ILE A 127 0.49 33.17 6.53
C ILE A 127 -0.69 34.14 6.66
N MET A 128 -1.87 33.75 6.17
CA MET A 128 -3.06 34.59 6.28
C MET A 128 -3.42 34.92 7.74
N VAL A 129 -3.37 33.93 8.63
CA VAL A 129 -3.76 34.08 10.04
C VAL A 129 -2.71 34.79 10.89
N PHE A 130 -1.42 34.48 10.72
CA PHE A 130 -0.37 35.01 11.60
C PHE A 130 0.34 36.25 11.06
N LYS A 131 0.27 36.52 9.76
CA LYS A 131 0.92 37.68 9.14
C LYS A 131 -0.10 38.67 8.59
N VAL A 132 -1.04 38.21 7.75
CA VAL A 132 -1.93 39.11 7.02
C VAL A 132 -3.01 39.69 7.93
N LEU A 133 -3.75 38.85 8.67
CA LEU A 133 -4.84 39.30 9.55
C LEU A 133 -4.39 40.31 10.61
N PRO A 134 -3.26 40.11 11.34
CA PRO A 134 -2.80 41.09 12.34
C PRO A 134 -2.44 42.44 11.75
N ILE A 135 -1.84 42.48 10.54
CA ILE A 135 -1.55 43.76 9.86
C ILE A 135 -2.84 44.55 9.64
N PHE A 136 -3.92 43.89 9.22
CA PHE A 136 -5.21 44.55 9.03
C PHE A 136 -5.90 44.90 10.34
N GLU A 137 -5.72 44.10 11.39
CA GLU A 137 -6.19 44.42 12.74
C GLU A 137 -5.55 45.72 13.25
N ASP A 138 -4.23 45.87 13.12
CA ASP A 138 -3.50 47.07 13.53
C ASP A 138 -3.98 48.32 12.76
N VAL A 139 -4.16 48.19 11.44
CA VAL A 139 -4.68 49.28 10.59
C VAL A 139 -6.10 49.65 11.02
N LEU A 140 -6.97 48.69 11.31
CA LEU A 140 -8.33 48.96 11.77
C LEU A 140 -8.38 49.54 13.18
N ALA A 141 -7.53 49.07 14.09
CA ALA A 141 -7.46 49.57 15.47
C ALA A 141 -7.16 51.08 15.48
N SER A 142 -6.37 51.57 14.52
CA SER A 142 -6.11 53.00 14.35
C SER A 142 -7.34 53.84 13.97
N THR A 143 -8.41 53.21 13.47
CA THR A 143 -9.68 53.87 13.09
C THR A 143 -10.73 53.88 14.22
N GLY A 144 -10.44 53.26 15.37
CA GLY A 144 -11.25 53.37 16.59
C GLY A 144 -12.43 52.39 16.70
N ALA A 145 -12.69 51.55 15.69
CA ALA A 145 -13.66 50.47 15.78
C ALA A 145 -13.18 49.23 15.02
N MET A 146 -13.16 48.08 15.70
CA MET A 146 -12.91 46.79 15.06
C MET A 146 -14.28 46.17 14.68
N PRO A 147 -14.62 46.08 13.38
CA PRO A 147 -15.88 45.50 12.95
C PRO A 147 -16.00 44.05 13.40
N SER A 148 -17.20 43.67 13.84
CA SER A 148 -17.52 42.32 14.30
C SER A 148 -17.17 41.23 13.27
N VAL A 149 -17.24 41.57 11.98
CA VAL A 149 -16.88 40.70 10.86
C VAL A 149 -15.38 40.35 10.87
N MET A 150 -14.50 41.31 11.17
CA MET A 150 -13.05 41.08 11.23
C MET A 150 -12.70 40.13 12.38
N ARG A 151 -13.33 40.33 13.55
CA ARG A 151 -13.14 39.45 14.72
C ARG A 151 -13.61 38.02 14.46
N PHE A 152 -14.72 37.86 13.73
CA PHE A 152 -15.19 36.54 13.29
C PHE A 152 -14.19 35.87 12.35
N GLY A 153 -13.67 36.59 11.35
CA GLY A 153 -12.65 36.09 10.43
C GLY A 153 -11.38 35.61 11.11
N MET A 154 -10.91 36.36 12.11
CA MET A 154 -9.74 35.97 12.91
C MET A 154 -9.98 34.68 13.68
N LEU A 155 -11.10 34.58 14.40
CA LEU A 155 -11.45 33.37 15.15
C LEU A 155 -11.62 32.17 14.22
N PHE A 156 -12.35 32.34 13.11
CA PHE A 156 -12.55 31.30 12.12
C PHE A 156 -11.22 30.86 11.49
N GLY A 157 -10.34 31.80 11.15
CA GLY A 157 -9.01 31.53 10.62
C GLY A 157 -8.15 30.74 11.60
N GLN A 158 -8.12 31.12 12.88
CA GLN A 158 -7.38 30.41 13.93
C GLN A 158 -7.92 28.99 14.15
N ILE A 159 -9.24 28.82 14.24
CA ILE A 159 -9.87 27.50 14.38
C ILE A 159 -9.55 26.64 13.16
N SER A 160 -9.66 27.20 11.95
CA SER A 160 -9.35 26.50 10.70
C SER A 160 -7.88 26.08 10.68
N PHE A 161 -6.96 26.94 11.10
CA PHE A 161 -5.54 26.62 11.17
C PHE A 161 -5.24 25.48 12.16
N VAL A 162 -5.83 25.53 13.36
CA VAL A 162 -5.69 24.45 14.37
C VAL A 162 -6.29 23.14 13.85
N PHE A 163 -7.46 23.20 13.21
CA PHE A 163 -8.08 22.03 12.59
C PHE A 163 -7.17 21.42 11.51
N LEU A 164 -6.64 22.24 10.60
CA LEU A 164 -5.70 21.80 9.56
C LEU A 164 -4.43 21.21 10.16
N PHE A 165 -3.90 21.81 11.24
CA PHE A 165 -2.75 21.27 11.96
C PHE A 165 -3.04 19.87 12.53
N ILE A 166 -4.20 19.68 13.17
CA ILE A 166 -4.61 18.38 13.72
C ILE A 166 -4.77 17.36 12.60
N VAL A 167 -5.40 17.71 11.48
CA VAL A 167 -5.55 16.83 10.32
C VAL A 167 -4.18 16.43 9.76
N LEU A 168 -3.27 17.39 9.58
CA LEU A 168 -1.92 17.13 9.10
C LEU A 168 -1.14 16.23 10.06
N LEU A 169 -1.23 16.50 11.37
CA LEU A 169 -0.60 15.69 12.42
C LEU A 169 -1.14 14.25 12.41
N LEU A 170 -2.45 14.07 12.31
CA LEU A 170 -3.07 12.74 12.21
C LEU A 170 -2.59 11.98 10.97
N ILE A 171 -2.48 12.64 9.82
CA ILE A 171 -1.95 12.04 8.58
C ILE A 171 -0.49 11.62 8.75
N VAL A 172 0.35 12.45 9.39
CA VAL A 172 1.76 12.15 9.64
C VAL A 172 1.91 10.98 10.62
N ILE A 173 1.19 11.00 11.75
CA ILE A 173 1.15 9.90 12.72
C ILE A 173 0.71 8.61 12.04
N PHE A 174 -0.34 8.71 11.21
CA PHE A 174 -0.87 7.58 10.46
C PHE A 174 0.15 7.03 9.43
N ALA A 175 0.83 7.88 8.67
CA ALA A 175 1.90 7.48 7.75
C ALA A 175 3.07 6.80 8.49
N ILE A 176 3.50 7.36 9.63
CA ILE A 176 4.53 6.76 10.48
C ILE A 176 4.08 5.41 11.04
N ALA A 177 2.83 5.30 11.50
CA ALA A 177 2.27 4.05 11.99
C ALA A 177 2.24 2.97 10.90
N LEU A 178 1.91 3.32 9.65
CA LEU A 178 1.99 2.42 8.51
C LEU A 178 3.42 1.97 8.20
N MET A 179 4.40 2.85 8.35
CA MET A 179 5.82 2.50 8.15
C MET A 179 6.37 1.59 9.26
N ILE A 180 5.97 1.83 10.51
CA ILE A 180 6.47 1.06 11.68
C ILE A 180 5.76 -0.27 11.82
N LYS A 181 4.46 -0.33 11.56
CA LYS A 181 3.63 -1.51 11.80
C LYS A 181 3.03 -2.00 10.50
N LYS A 182 3.82 -2.76 9.74
CA LYS A 182 3.46 -3.44 8.47
C LYS A 182 2.16 -4.27 8.53
N SER A 183 1.57 -4.47 9.73
CA SER A 183 0.43 -5.35 9.99
C SER A 183 -0.78 -4.67 10.69
N SER A 184 -0.76 -3.37 11.01
CA SER A 184 -1.93 -2.69 11.64
C SER A 184 -2.67 -1.74 10.70
N PHE A 185 -3.22 -2.31 9.62
CA PHE A 185 -4.16 -1.58 8.75
C PHE A 185 -5.61 -1.56 9.29
N HIS A 186 -5.89 -2.11 10.48
CA HIS A 186 -7.25 -2.22 11.05
C HIS A 186 -8.03 -0.88 11.12
N PHE A 187 -7.35 0.25 11.27
CA PHE A 187 -8.01 1.56 11.36
C PHE A 187 -8.58 2.04 10.02
N LEU A 188 -7.89 1.78 8.90
CA LEU A 188 -8.34 2.14 7.54
C LEU A 188 -9.60 1.40 7.10
N MET A 189 -9.88 0.26 7.73
CA MET A 189 -11.04 -0.57 7.42
C MET A 189 -12.33 0.01 7.98
N SER A 190 -12.22 0.91 8.96
CA SER A 190 -13.37 1.55 9.60
C SER A 190 -13.84 2.78 8.83
N PHE A 191 -12.97 3.40 8.03
CA PHE A 191 -13.34 4.60 7.28
C PHE A 191 -14.02 4.22 5.95
N PRO A 192 -15.26 4.69 5.68
CA PRO A 192 -16.06 4.23 4.56
C PRO A 192 -15.42 4.51 3.20
N LEU A 193 -14.62 5.59 3.09
CA LEU A 193 -13.96 5.99 1.85
C LEU A 193 -12.78 5.06 1.49
N THR A 194 -12.05 4.54 2.49
CA THR A 194 -10.86 3.69 2.28
C THR A 194 -11.18 2.19 2.40
N ARG A 195 -12.33 1.83 2.97
CA ARG A 195 -12.75 0.44 3.19
C ARG A 195 -12.78 -0.37 1.90
N LYS A 196 -13.31 0.19 0.81
CA LYS A 196 -13.39 -0.50 -0.49
C LYS A 196 -11.99 -0.73 -1.06
N LEU A 197 -11.17 0.32 -1.16
CA LEU A 197 -9.79 0.24 -1.64
C LEU A 197 -8.98 -0.82 -0.87
N TYR A 198 -9.16 -0.87 0.44
CA TYR A 198 -8.46 -1.85 1.27
C TYR A 198 -8.95 -3.30 1.03
N LYS A 199 -10.26 -3.51 0.86
CA LYS A 199 -10.82 -4.82 0.47
C LYS A 199 -10.26 -5.26 -0.89
N ASP A 200 -10.30 -4.38 -1.88
CA ASP A 200 -9.82 -4.64 -3.24
C ASP A 200 -8.31 -4.98 -3.22
N LEU A 201 -7.50 -4.23 -2.46
CA LEU A 201 -6.07 -4.48 -2.29
C LEU A 201 -5.76 -5.83 -1.65
N SER A 202 -6.54 -6.23 -0.63
CA SER A 202 -6.38 -7.53 0.00
C SER A 202 -6.83 -8.68 -0.90
N LEU A 203 -7.90 -8.49 -1.68
CA LEU A 203 -8.36 -9.48 -2.66
C LEU A 203 -7.39 -9.61 -3.83
N ALA A 204 -6.81 -8.51 -4.31
CA ALA A 204 -5.77 -8.53 -5.35
C ALA A 204 -4.56 -9.36 -4.89
N ARG A 205 -4.04 -9.08 -3.69
CA ARG A 205 -2.92 -9.83 -3.09
C ARG A 205 -3.24 -11.30 -2.88
N LEU A 206 -4.40 -11.60 -2.28
CA LEU A 206 -4.85 -12.98 -2.06
C LEU A 206 -4.97 -13.74 -3.39
N THR A 207 -5.67 -13.17 -4.37
CA THR A 207 -5.95 -13.83 -5.64
C THR A 207 -4.69 -14.04 -6.45
N TYR A 208 -3.75 -13.08 -6.39
CA TYR A 208 -2.46 -13.23 -7.03
C TYR A 208 -1.64 -14.35 -6.38
N ALA A 209 -1.54 -14.38 -5.05
CA ALA A 209 -0.88 -15.47 -4.34
C ALA A 209 -1.51 -16.82 -4.70
N LEU A 210 -2.84 -16.90 -4.70
CA LEU A 210 -3.58 -18.11 -5.11
C LEU A 210 -3.28 -18.54 -6.54
N SER A 211 -3.27 -17.59 -7.48
CA SER A 211 -2.97 -17.91 -8.89
C SER A 211 -1.60 -18.53 -9.04
N LEU A 212 -0.61 -18.02 -8.29
CA LEU A 212 0.76 -18.52 -8.32
C LEU A 212 0.85 -19.92 -7.74
N PHE A 213 0.32 -20.12 -6.52
CA PHE A 213 0.35 -21.45 -5.88
C PHE A 213 -0.36 -22.52 -6.71
N VAL A 214 -1.50 -22.19 -7.32
CA VAL A 214 -2.24 -23.11 -8.19
C VAL A 214 -1.46 -23.37 -9.49
N SER A 215 -0.87 -22.34 -10.11
CA SER A 215 -0.07 -22.52 -11.33
C SER A 215 1.23 -23.31 -11.09
N SER A 216 1.83 -23.19 -9.91
CA SER A 216 3.05 -23.91 -9.53
C SER A 216 2.77 -25.33 -9.05
N GLY A 217 1.50 -25.77 -9.01
CA GLY A 217 1.12 -27.12 -8.59
C GLY A 217 1.38 -27.41 -7.11
N TYR A 218 1.49 -26.38 -6.26
CA TYR A 218 1.78 -26.55 -4.85
C TYR A 218 0.60 -27.24 -4.15
N PRO A 219 0.83 -28.18 -3.19
CA PRO A 219 -0.26 -28.78 -2.44
C PRO A 219 -1.11 -27.71 -1.77
N ILE A 220 -2.39 -27.67 -2.14
CA ILE A 220 -3.32 -26.61 -1.71
C ILE A 220 -3.46 -26.61 -0.17
N GLU A 221 -3.39 -27.77 0.47
CA GLU A 221 -3.46 -27.90 1.93
C GLU A 221 -2.33 -27.15 2.65
N GLU A 222 -1.09 -27.24 2.17
CA GLU A 222 0.05 -26.49 2.72
C GLU A 222 -0.06 -25.00 2.37
N THR A 223 -0.52 -24.70 1.16
CA THR A 223 -0.73 -23.34 0.65
C THR A 223 -1.64 -22.51 1.55
N ILE A 224 -2.81 -23.04 1.94
CA ILE A 224 -3.84 -22.23 2.62
C ILE A 224 -3.35 -21.74 3.98
N GLY A 225 -2.54 -22.53 4.68
CA GLY A 225 -1.92 -22.11 5.94
C GLY A 225 -1.05 -20.86 5.78
N LEU A 226 -0.38 -20.72 4.63
CA LEU A 226 0.48 -19.59 4.29
C LEU A 226 -0.32 -18.38 3.78
N LEU A 227 -1.46 -18.59 3.11
CA LEU A 227 -2.33 -17.51 2.60
C LEU A 227 -2.76 -16.52 3.69
N GLY A 228 -2.91 -16.99 4.93
CA GLY A 228 -3.25 -16.16 6.08
C GLY A 228 -2.20 -15.08 6.42
N GLU A 229 -0.97 -15.23 5.91
CA GLU A 229 0.12 -14.27 6.10
C GLU A 229 0.16 -13.19 4.99
N PHE A 230 -0.46 -13.44 3.84
CA PHE A 230 -0.56 -12.50 2.72
C PHE A 230 -1.78 -11.57 2.81
N VAL A 231 -2.70 -11.86 3.75
CA VAL A 231 -3.96 -11.14 3.90
C VAL A 231 -4.02 -10.39 5.22
N ASP A 232 -3.91 -9.08 5.12
CA ASP A 232 -4.03 -8.17 6.27
C ASP A 232 -5.49 -7.88 6.67
N HIS A 233 -6.48 -8.28 5.86
CA HIS A 233 -7.89 -7.97 6.08
C HIS A 233 -8.55 -8.99 7.04
N PRO A 234 -8.99 -8.62 8.26
CA PRO A 234 -9.43 -9.57 9.28
C PRO A 234 -10.61 -10.44 8.87
N VAL A 235 -11.58 -9.89 8.13
CA VAL A 235 -12.71 -10.69 7.61
C VAL A 235 -12.22 -11.73 6.60
N LEU A 236 -11.27 -11.36 5.74
CA LEU A 236 -10.76 -12.24 4.71
C LEU A 236 -9.82 -13.29 5.33
N LYS A 237 -9.04 -12.90 6.34
CA LYS A 237 -8.24 -13.82 7.16
C LYS A 237 -9.09 -14.87 7.86
N LYS A 238 -10.19 -14.48 8.52
CA LYS A 238 -11.15 -15.43 9.10
C LYS A 238 -11.76 -16.38 8.07
N LYS A 239 -12.07 -15.87 6.87
CA LYS A 239 -12.56 -16.70 5.76
C LYS A 239 -11.51 -17.71 5.31
N ILE A 240 -10.24 -17.31 5.19
CA ILE A 240 -9.12 -18.21 4.82
C ILE A 240 -8.91 -19.28 5.89
N GLU A 241 -8.96 -18.91 7.17
CA GLU A 241 -8.88 -19.87 8.29
C GLU A 241 -10.02 -20.89 8.24
N ALA A 242 -11.24 -20.46 7.95
CA ALA A 242 -12.38 -21.36 7.78
C ALA A 242 -12.24 -22.26 6.53
N ILE A 243 -11.76 -21.71 5.41
CA ILE A 243 -11.47 -22.48 4.19
C ILE A 243 -10.40 -23.54 4.45
N HIS A 244 -9.36 -23.21 5.24
CA HIS A 244 -8.32 -24.16 5.60
C HIS A 244 -8.89 -25.38 6.33
N GLN A 245 -9.83 -25.14 7.25
CA GLN A 245 -10.51 -26.20 7.99
C GLN A 245 -11.39 -27.06 7.08
N ASP A 246 -12.20 -26.43 6.22
CA ASP A 246 -13.03 -27.12 5.23
C ASP A 246 -12.21 -28.04 4.32
N VAL A 247 -11.05 -27.57 3.84
CA VAL A 247 -10.17 -28.35 2.96
C VAL A 247 -9.53 -29.52 3.70
N LYS A 248 -9.12 -29.32 4.97
CA LYS A 248 -8.63 -30.43 5.83
C LYS A 248 -9.69 -31.51 6.08
N GLU A 249 -10.96 -31.13 6.07
CA GLU A 249 -12.10 -32.05 6.19
C GLU A 249 -12.46 -32.72 4.86
N GLY A 250 -11.68 -32.49 3.79
CA GLY A 250 -11.80 -33.14 2.50
C GLY A 250 -12.65 -32.39 1.47
N LYS A 251 -13.05 -31.15 1.76
CA LYS A 251 -13.79 -30.31 0.81
C LYS A 251 -12.86 -29.78 -0.28
N SER A 252 -13.38 -29.67 -1.51
CA SER A 252 -12.65 -29.02 -2.60
C SER A 252 -12.37 -27.55 -2.28
N PHE A 253 -11.12 -27.13 -2.46
CA PHE A 253 -10.67 -25.75 -2.24
C PHE A 253 -11.47 -24.71 -3.04
N GLY A 254 -11.72 -24.99 -4.32
CA GLY A 254 -12.53 -24.11 -5.17
C GLY A 254 -13.95 -23.94 -4.62
N GLN A 255 -14.56 -25.02 -4.14
CA GLN A 255 -15.89 -24.97 -3.53
C GLN A 255 -15.88 -24.21 -2.20
N ALA A 256 -14.85 -24.40 -1.38
CA ALA A 256 -14.68 -23.68 -0.13
C ALA A 256 -14.57 -22.15 -0.35
N LEU A 257 -13.85 -21.70 -1.40
CA LEU A 257 -13.78 -20.28 -1.78
C LEU A 257 -15.16 -19.67 -2.10
N LEU A 258 -16.02 -20.44 -2.79
CA LEU A 258 -17.38 -20.02 -3.13
C LEU A 258 -18.30 -19.98 -1.91
N ASP A 259 -18.26 -21.03 -1.08
CA ASP A 259 -19.13 -21.17 0.09
C ASP A 259 -18.85 -20.08 1.15
N HIS A 260 -17.57 -19.75 1.35
CA HIS A 260 -17.16 -18.65 2.25
C HIS A 260 -17.27 -17.26 1.60
N GLN A 261 -17.77 -17.19 0.35
CA GLN A 261 -18.00 -15.95 -0.40
C GLN A 261 -16.75 -15.06 -0.43
N VAL A 262 -15.58 -15.64 -0.69
CA VAL A 262 -14.34 -14.86 -0.87
C VAL A 262 -14.48 -13.93 -2.07
N TYR A 263 -15.10 -14.45 -3.13
CA TYR A 263 -15.48 -13.72 -4.33
C TYR A 263 -17.00 -13.53 -4.36
N GLU A 264 -17.45 -12.40 -4.90
CA GLU A 264 -18.87 -12.04 -4.98
C GLU A 264 -19.25 -11.72 -6.43
N GLY A 265 -20.54 -11.87 -6.79
CA GLY A 265 -21.08 -11.49 -8.09
C GLY A 265 -20.39 -12.19 -9.27
N THR A 266 -20.03 -11.42 -10.30
CA THR A 266 -19.39 -11.92 -11.52
C THR A 266 -18.10 -12.70 -11.25
N TYR A 267 -17.32 -12.31 -10.24
CA TYR A 267 -16.08 -12.98 -9.89
C TYR A 267 -16.30 -14.39 -9.32
N ALA A 268 -17.34 -14.57 -8.50
CA ALA A 268 -17.75 -15.89 -8.01
C ALA A 268 -18.21 -16.79 -9.16
N ASN A 269 -18.98 -16.24 -10.10
CA ASN A 269 -19.43 -16.98 -11.29
C ASN A 269 -18.26 -17.42 -12.16
N MET A 270 -17.26 -16.55 -12.37
CA MET A 270 -16.04 -16.90 -13.10
C MET A 270 -15.31 -18.06 -12.42
N LEU A 271 -15.12 -17.99 -11.10
CA LEU A 271 -14.48 -19.06 -10.33
C LEU A 271 -15.26 -20.38 -10.44
N ALA A 272 -16.59 -20.35 -10.30
CA ALA A 272 -17.44 -21.53 -10.44
C ALA A 272 -17.28 -22.19 -11.81
N ILE A 273 -17.29 -21.40 -12.89
CA ILE A 273 -17.05 -21.90 -14.26
C ILE A 273 -15.64 -22.51 -14.38
N GLY A 274 -14.62 -21.85 -13.81
CA GLY A 274 -13.25 -22.35 -13.77
C GLY A 274 -13.13 -23.69 -13.07
N ILE A 275 -13.81 -23.87 -11.93
CA ILE A 275 -13.85 -25.13 -11.19
C ILE A 275 -14.53 -26.22 -12.02
N HIS A 276 -15.71 -25.95 -12.60
CA HIS A 276 -16.43 -26.94 -13.40
C HIS A 276 -15.71 -27.35 -14.68
N THR A 277 -14.93 -26.45 -15.28
CA THR A 277 -14.17 -26.70 -16.51
C THR A 277 -12.72 -27.16 -16.26
N GLY A 278 -12.30 -27.23 -14.99
CA GLY A 278 -10.92 -27.59 -14.61
C GLY A 278 -9.87 -26.53 -14.94
N LYS A 279 -10.27 -25.30 -15.30
CA LYS A 279 -9.40 -24.17 -15.70
C LYS A 279 -9.25 -23.13 -14.58
N GLN A 280 -9.14 -23.60 -13.34
CA GLN A 280 -9.08 -22.73 -12.15
C GLN A 280 -7.83 -21.84 -12.11
N ASP A 281 -6.71 -22.32 -12.65
CA ASP A 281 -5.44 -21.61 -12.80
C ASP A 281 -5.60 -20.33 -13.64
N SER A 282 -6.11 -20.45 -14.86
CA SER A 282 -6.33 -19.35 -15.79
C SER A 282 -7.39 -18.38 -15.27
N VAL A 283 -8.43 -18.89 -14.61
CA VAL A 283 -9.47 -18.06 -13.99
C VAL A 283 -8.91 -17.27 -12.81
N LEU A 284 -8.13 -17.88 -11.92
CA LEU A 284 -7.49 -17.17 -10.79
C LEU A 284 -6.52 -16.09 -11.27
N GLN A 285 -5.75 -16.36 -12.32
CA GLN A 285 -4.89 -15.35 -12.94
C GLN A 285 -5.71 -14.17 -13.49
N SER A 286 -6.81 -14.47 -14.18
CA SER A 286 -7.73 -13.45 -14.72
C SER A 286 -8.39 -12.64 -13.59
N LEU A 287 -8.81 -13.29 -12.51
CA LEU A 287 -9.34 -12.62 -11.32
C LEU A 287 -8.29 -11.72 -10.68
N GLY A 288 -7.03 -12.14 -10.60
CA GLY A 288 -5.93 -11.33 -10.09
C GLY A 288 -5.76 -10.04 -10.89
N ASN A 289 -5.77 -10.13 -12.22
CA ASN A 289 -5.72 -8.97 -13.11
C ASN A 289 -6.92 -8.04 -12.96
N LEU A 290 -8.13 -8.59 -12.82
CA LEU A 290 -9.34 -7.79 -12.61
C LEU A 290 -9.33 -7.06 -11.26
N TYR A 291 -8.83 -7.69 -10.19
CA TYR A 291 -8.70 -7.03 -8.90
C TYR A 291 -7.61 -5.97 -8.89
N GLU A 292 -6.51 -6.15 -9.63
CA GLU A 292 -5.53 -5.08 -9.80
C GLU A 292 -6.14 -3.86 -10.51
N GLN A 293 -6.91 -4.08 -11.58
CA GLN A 293 -7.66 -3.01 -12.24
C GLN A 293 -8.67 -2.34 -11.30
N GLU A 294 -9.33 -3.09 -10.43
CA GLU A 294 -10.25 -2.53 -9.43
C GLU A 294 -9.50 -1.71 -8.36
N VAL A 295 -8.28 -2.11 -7.97
CA VAL A 295 -7.41 -1.33 -7.09
C VAL A 295 -7.00 -0.02 -7.74
N GLU A 296 -6.61 -0.04 -9.02
CA GLU A 296 -6.30 1.17 -9.79
C GLU A 296 -7.52 2.09 -9.86
N ALA A 297 -8.68 1.57 -10.24
CA ALA A 297 -9.93 2.34 -10.32
C ALA A 297 -10.37 2.89 -8.96
N SER A 298 -10.26 2.11 -7.88
CA SER A 298 -10.54 2.55 -6.52
C SER A 298 -9.57 3.64 -6.06
N THR A 299 -8.30 3.55 -6.45
CA THR A 299 -7.28 4.58 -6.19
C THR A 299 -7.63 5.87 -6.93
N SER A 300 -7.93 5.81 -8.23
CA SER A 300 -8.34 6.99 -9.01
C SER A 300 -9.62 7.63 -8.47
N ARG A 301 -10.62 6.83 -8.08
CA ARG A 301 -11.86 7.34 -7.46
C ARG A 301 -11.59 8.06 -6.15
N PHE A 302 -10.69 7.53 -5.32
CA PHE A 302 -10.28 8.19 -4.08
C PHE A 302 -9.66 9.56 -4.37
N LEU A 303 -8.76 9.66 -5.36
CA LEU A 303 -8.13 10.92 -5.76
C LEU A 303 -9.14 11.94 -6.28
N ASN A 304 -10.06 11.50 -7.15
CA ASN A 304 -11.10 12.36 -7.75
C ASN A 304 -12.06 12.97 -6.72
N ILE A 305 -12.16 12.39 -5.52
CA ILE A 305 -12.96 12.93 -4.42
C ILE A 305 -12.11 13.86 -3.56
N ILE A 306 -10.88 13.44 -3.22
CA ILE A 306 -10.00 14.19 -2.33
C ILE A 306 -9.59 15.54 -2.91
N GLU A 307 -9.18 15.60 -4.18
CA GLU A 307 -8.65 16.83 -4.78
C GLU A 307 -9.69 17.97 -4.81
N PRO A 308 -10.91 17.79 -5.36
CA PRO A 308 -11.94 18.83 -5.32
C PRO A 308 -12.33 19.23 -3.89
N THR A 309 -12.32 18.29 -2.94
CA THR A 309 -12.67 18.57 -1.55
C THR A 309 -11.65 19.49 -0.88
N ILE A 310 -10.35 19.25 -1.09
CA ILE A 310 -9.29 20.11 -0.56
C ILE A 310 -9.40 21.51 -1.16
N ILE A 311 -9.60 21.62 -2.48
CA ILE A 311 -9.73 22.92 -3.16
C ILE A 311 -10.97 23.67 -2.64
N ALA A 312 -12.12 23.01 -2.53
CA ALA A 312 -13.34 23.62 -2.01
C ALA A 312 -13.17 24.12 -0.56
N LEU A 313 -12.54 23.32 0.30
CA LEU A 313 -12.26 23.71 1.69
C LEU A 313 -11.33 24.93 1.75
N LEU A 314 -10.25 24.92 0.96
CA LEU A 314 -9.32 26.06 0.84
C LEU A 314 -10.06 27.32 0.40
N SER A 315 -10.91 27.23 -0.64
CA SER A 315 -11.67 28.36 -1.16
C SER A 315 -12.63 28.94 -0.10
N ILE A 316 -13.29 28.09 0.69
CA ILE A 316 -14.16 28.54 1.78
C ILE A 316 -13.33 29.25 2.85
N ILE A 317 -12.21 28.65 3.28
CA ILE A 317 -11.38 29.23 4.34
C ILE A 317 -10.82 30.58 3.91
N VAL A 318 -10.18 30.63 2.74
CA VAL A 318 -9.61 31.86 2.20
C VAL A 318 -10.70 32.89 1.92
N GLY A 319 -11.85 32.47 1.39
CA GLY A 319 -12.98 33.36 1.12
C GLY A 319 -13.51 34.03 2.39
N VAL A 320 -13.70 33.29 3.47
CA VAL A 320 -14.13 33.85 4.77
C VAL A 320 -13.08 34.83 5.31
N ILE A 321 -11.79 34.50 5.22
CA ILE A 321 -10.70 35.39 5.67
C ILE A 321 -10.68 36.68 4.82
N LEU A 322 -10.78 36.57 3.50
CA LEU A 322 -10.79 37.71 2.59
C LEU A 322 -11.99 38.63 2.84
N LEU A 323 -13.19 38.07 2.99
CA LEU A 323 -14.39 38.86 3.32
C LEU A 323 -14.24 39.62 4.65
N SER A 324 -13.57 38.99 5.60
CA SER A 324 -13.32 39.58 6.92
C SER A 324 -12.39 40.79 6.86
N ILE A 325 -11.52 40.86 5.85
CA ILE A 325 -10.64 42.00 5.57
C ILE A 325 -11.35 43.03 4.70
N MET A 326 -12.00 42.60 3.61
CA MET A 326 -12.58 43.49 2.60
C MET A 326 -13.76 44.33 3.12
N LEU A 327 -14.68 43.72 3.88
CA LEU A 327 -15.88 44.42 4.35
C LEU A 327 -15.54 45.62 5.26
N PRO A 328 -14.64 45.49 6.25
CA PRO A 328 -14.13 46.64 6.99
C PRO A 328 -13.50 47.75 6.14
N LEU A 329 -12.67 47.38 5.16
CA LEU A 329 -12.00 48.36 4.31
C LEU A 329 -12.99 49.17 3.49
N LEU A 330 -14.05 48.54 2.98
CA LEU A 330 -15.14 49.25 2.31
C LEU A 330 -15.84 50.25 3.24
N GLY A 331 -16.04 49.88 4.51
CA GLY A 331 -16.58 50.78 5.53
C GLY A 331 -15.72 52.04 5.72
N ILE A 332 -14.40 51.88 5.80
CA ILE A 332 -13.45 53.01 5.93
C ILE A 332 -13.46 53.87 4.65
N LEU A 333 -13.42 53.26 3.47
CA LEU A 333 -13.48 53.99 2.19
C LEU A 333 -14.78 54.78 2.04
N SER A 334 -15.92 54.23 2.49
CA SER A 334 -17.20 54.92 2.49
C SER A 334 -17.33 56.03 3.53
N ALA A 335 -16.51 56.01 4.58
CA ALA A 335 -16.48 57.05 5.61
C ALA A 335 -15.51 58.20 5.27
N LEU A 336 -14.55 57.95 4.36
CA LEU A 336 -13.56 58.93 3.90
C LEU A 336 -13.97 59.65 2.60
N GLY A 337 -14.96 59.16 1.88
CA GLY A 337 -15.57 59.79 0.69
C GLY A 337 -16.95 60.33 1.00
#